data_AF-A0A7Y9EB66-F1
#
_entry.id   AF-A0A7Y9EB66-F1
#
_cell.length_a   1.000
_cell.length_b   1.000
_cell.length_c   1.000
_cell.angle_alpha   90.00
_cell.angle_beta   90.00
_cell.angle_gamma   90.00
#
_symmetry.space_group_name_H-M   'P 1'
#
loop_
_entity.id
_entity.type
_entity.pdbx_description
1 polymer ?
#
loop_
_entity_poly.entity_id
_entity_poly.type
_entity_poly.pdbx_seq_one_letter_code
_entity_poly.pdbx_strand_id
1 'polypeptide(L)'
;MEVEFTHDIACVWSALAYIRFRRAAEEHRAGGGELEVDFRPYETEPSSTETPSGRGQLQPAPAARIEQIARAAAADGLVVNLDRIVPAHTGEAHRLIALAAAQGNAEDMTARLYRAYFSDGLDIGDVNVLRGLASAIGVRWDGERPRAEPARPRSRVRPASAGLPFPGRDRPRRSRVARHAAK
;
A
#
# COMPACT_ATOMS: atom_id res chain seq x y z
N MET A 1 11.52 9.95 15.72
CA MET A 1 10.45 9.12 16.32
C MET A 1 10.39 7.79 15.58
N GLU A 2 10.19 6.67 16.27
CA GLU A 2 10.05 5.34 15.64
C GLU A 2 8.56 4.92 15.67
N VAL A 3 8.04 4.39 14.56
CA VAL A 3 6.68 3.83 14.45
C VAL A 3 6.75 2.43 13.86
N GLU A 4 6.15 1.47 14.55
CA GLU A 4 5.93 0.12 14.02
C GLU A 4 4.55 0.06 13.35
N PHE A 5 4.52 -0.31 12.07
CA PHE A 5 3.30 -0.41 11.28
C PHE A 5 3.00 -1.87 10.97
N THR A 6 2.23 -2.54 11.84
CA THR A 6 1.79 -3.92 11.63
C THR A 6 0.66 -3.98 10.62
N HIS A 7 0.83 -4.75 9.55
CA HIS A 7 -0.11 -4.74 8.45
C HIS A 7 -0.10 -6.01 7.60
N ASP A 8 -1.15 -6.16 6.81
CA ASP A 8 -1.24 -7.15 5.75
C ASP A 8 -1.65 -6.48 4.43
N ILE A 9 -1.06 -6.91 3.30
CA ILE A 9 -1.39 -6.37 1.97
C ILE A 9 -2.79 -6.78 1.54
N ALA A 10 -3.27 -7.95 1.97
CA ALA A 10 -4.60 -8.43 1.65
C ALA A 10 -5.71 -7.72 2.46
N CYS A 11 -5.35 -6.94 3.49
CA CYS A 11 -6.29 -6.25 4.36
C CYS A 11 -6.59 -4.83 3.87
N VAL A 12 -7.83 -4.59 3.44
CA VAL A 12 -8.25 -3.26 2.96
C VAL A 12 -8.17 -2.18 4.03
N TRP A 13 -8.38 -2.55 5.30
CA TRP A 13 -8.25 -1.61 6.42
C TRP A 13 -6.81 -1.21 6.67
N SER A 14 -5.86 -2.12 6.46
CA SER A 14 -4.43 -1.81 6.50
C SER A 14 -4.02 -0.86 5.38
N ALA A 15 -4.58 -1.02 4.17
CA ALA A 15 -4.36 -0.07 3.06
C ALA A 15 -4.88 1.34 3.39
N LEU A 16 -6.11 1.43 3.92
CA LEU A 16 -6.71 2.72 4.32
C LEU A 16 -5.93 3.36 5.48
N ALA A 17 -5.55 2.57 6.48
CA ALA A 17 -4.70 3.02 7.57
C ALA A 17 -3.36 3.55 7.05
N TYR A 18 -2.75 2.86 6.09
CA TYR A 18 -1.48 3.28 5.50
C TYR A 18 -1.60 4.59 4.71
N ILE A 19 -2.68 4.79 3.95
CA ILE A 19 -2.95 6.06 3.26
C ILE A 19 -3.04 7.23 4.25
N ARG A 20 -3.77 7.04 5.35
CA ARG A 20 -3.92 8.07 6.39
C ARG A 20 -2.61 8.31 7.14
N PHE A 21 -1.92 7.24 7.50
CA PHE A 21 -0.61 7.28 8.14
C PHE A 21 0.40 8.05 7.28
N ARG A 22 0.47 7.74 5.98
CA ARG A 22 1.42 8.40 5.09
C ARG A 22 1.16 9.91 4.96
N ARG A 23 -0.11 10.35 4.93
CA ARG A 23 -0.45 11.78 4.98
C ARG A 23 0.06 12.45 6.26
N ALA A 24 -0.18 11.81 7.42
CA ALA A 24 0.30 12.33 8.69
C ALA A 24 1.84 12.33 8.78
N ALA A 25 2.49 11.31 8.24
CA ALA A 25 3.95 11.20 8.15
C ALA A 25 4.55 12.30 7.25
N GLU A 26 3.93 12.57 6.10
CA GLU A 26 4.31 13.66 5.19
C GLU A 26 4.17 15.03 5.88
N GLU A 27 3.05 15.28 6.56
CA GLU A 27 2.82 16.53 7.31
C GLU A 27 3.85 16.70 8.46
N HIS A 28 4.11 15.64 9.22
CA HIS A 28 5.11 15.64 10.30
C HIS A 28 6.52 15.95 9.77
N ARG A 29 6.92 15.30 8.66
CA ARG A 29 8.22 15.53 8.02
C ARG A 29 8.33 16.95 7.45
N ALA A 30 7.26 17.47 6.86
CA ALA A 30 7.21 18.85 6.37
C ALA A 30 7.35 19.88 7.50
N GLY A 31 6.89 19.54 8.71
CA GLY A 31 7.10 20.31 9.93
C GLY A 31 8.50 20.21 10.54
N GLY A 32 9.44 19.51 9.91
CA GLY A 32 10.80 19.27 10.42
C GLY A 32 10.91 18.08 11.38
N GLY A 33 9.84 17.29 11.51
CA GLY A 33 9.84 16.10 12.36
C GLY A 33 10.56 14.91 11.72
N GLU A 34 11.37 14.21 12.50
CA GLU A 34 12.00 12.95 12.09
C GLU A 34 11.09 11.76 12.40
N LEU A 35 10.90 10.87 11.42
CA LEU A 35 10.06 9.69 11.52
C LEU A 35 10.69 8.50 10.78
N GLU A 36 10.96 7.45 11.54
CA GLU A 36 11.37 6.13 11.05
C GLU A 36 10.18 5.17 11.16
N VAL A 37 9.94 4.39 10.11
CA VAL A 37 8.79 3.47 10.01
C VAL A 37 9.31 2.05 9.81
N ASP A 38 8.94 1.14 10.70
CA ASP A 38 9.24 -0.28 10.60
C ASP A 38 7.97 -1.05 10.24
N PHE A 39 7.94 -1.66 9.06
CA PHE A 39 6.79 -2.44 8.59
C PHE A 39 6.85 -3.83 9.18
N ARG A 40 5.85 -4.17 10.01
CA ARG A 40 5.74 -5.48 10.64
C ARG A 40 4.76 -6.35 9.86
N PRO A 41 5.21 -7.48 9.29
CA PRO A 41 4.34 -8.33 8.51
C PRO A 41 3.30 -9.00 9.42
N TYR A 42 2.06 -9.05 8.94
CA TYR A 42 0.98 -9.83 9.49
C TYR A 42 0.24 -10.50 8.33
N GLU A 43 -0.23 -11.73 8.53
CA GLU A 43 -1.07 -12.45 7.56
C GLU A 43 -2.44 -12.64 8.20
N THR A 44 -3.44 -11.94 7.66
CA THR A 44 -4.82 -11.93 8.20
C THR A 44 -5.55 -13.25 7.98
N GLU A 45 -5.11 -14.06 7.02
CA GLU A 45 -5.56 -15.43 6.80
C GLU A 45 -4.34 -16.36 6.86
N PRO A 46 -4.22 -17.25 7.87
CA PRO A 46 -3.16 -18.26 7.89
C PRO A 46 -3.47 -19.26 6.79
N SER A 47 -2.79 -19.16 5.66
CA SER A 47 -3.09 -20.02 4.53
C SER A 47 -2.63 -21.46 4.81
N SER A 48 -3.44 -22.45 4.45
CA SER A 48 -2.91 -23.78 4.14
C SER A 48 -1.94 -23.64 2.96
N THR A 49 -0.82 -24.35 3.00
CA THR A 49 0.28 -24.30 2.01
C THR A 49 -0.10 -24.73 0.59
N GLU A 50 -1.39 -24.91 0.29
CA GLU A 50 -1.88 -25.62 -0.89
C GLU A 50 -2.71 -24.78 -1.86
N THR A 51 -3.11 -23.55 -1.54
CA THR A 51 -3.85 -22.68 -2.48
C THR A 51 -2.88 -22.02 -3.46
N PRO A 52 -2.84 -22.40 -4.75
CA PRO A 52 -2.05 -21.68 -5.73
C PRO A 52 -2.65 -20.28 -5.90
N SER A 53 -1.79 -19.27 -6.00
CA SER A 53 -2.16 -17.91 -6.38
C SER A 53 -3.06 -17.96 -7.63
N GLY A 54 -4.15 -17.19 -7.63
CA GLY A 54 -5.07 -17.14 -8.78
C GLY A 54 -6.18 -18.19 -8.86
N ARG A 55 -6.36 -19.08 -7.87
CA ARG A 55 -7.41 -20.14 -7.93
C ARG A 55 -8.56 -20.04 -6.93
N GLY A 56 -8.56 -19.06 -6.04
CA GLY A 56 -9.67 -18.83 -5.10
C GLY A 56 -10.64 -17.78 -5.63
N GLN A 57 -11.94 -18.06 -5.65
CA GLN A 57 -12.93 -16.99 -5.68
C GLN A 57 -12.94 -16.35 -4.29
N LEU A 58 -12.87 -15.02 -4.22
CA LEU A 58 -13.15 -14.32 -2.96
C LEU A 58 -14.59 -14.69 -2.57
N GLN A 59 -14.76 -15.25 -1.38
CA GLN A 59 -16.12 -15.53 -0.90
C GLN A 59 -16.91 -14.21 -0.91
N PRO A 60 -18.16 -14.20 -1.41
CA PRO A 60 -18.94 -12.99 -1.50
C PRO A 60 -19.09 -12.39 -0.10
N ALA A 61 -18.51 -11.20 0.09
CA ALA A 61 -18.63 -10.47 1.33
C ALA A 61 -20.09 -9.98 1.50
N PRO A 62 -20.60 -9.87 2.75
CA PRO A 62 -21.91 -9.28 2.98
C PRO A 62 -22.02 -7.88 2.36
N ALA A 63 -23.15 -7.54 1.75
CA ALA A 63 -23.35 -6.25 1.07
C ALA A 63 -23.01 -5.05 1.97
N ALA A 64 -23.40 -5.11 3.24
CA ALA A 64 -23.08 -4.08 4.23
C ALA A 64 -21.57 -3.86 4.41
N ARG A 65 -20.75 -4.93 4.33
CA ARG A 65 -19.29 -4.85 4.40
C ARG A 65 -18.71 -4.21 3.13
N ILE A 66 -19.21 -4.60 1.96
CA ILE A 66 -18.80 -4.01 0.67
C ILE A 66 -19.08 -2.51 0.65
N GLU A 67 -20.27 -2.08 1.06
CA GLU A 67 -20.62 -0.68 1.15
C GLU A 67 -19.74 0.09 2.14
N GLN A 68 -19.43 -0.51 3.29
CA GLN A 68 -18.56 0.10 4.29
C GLN A 68 -17.15 0.34 3.71
N ILE A 69 -16.61 -0.64 2.99
CA ILE A 69 -15.32 -0.53 2.30
C ILE A 69 -15.39 0.56 1.23
N ALA A 70 -16.42 0.56 0.39
CA ALA A 70 -16.59 1.54 -0.68
C ALA A 70 -16.66 2.98 -0.14
N ARG A 71 -17.43 3.21 0.93
CA ARG A 71 -17.51 4.53 1.60
C ARG A 71 -16.16 4.97 2.15
N ALA A 72 -15.44 4.09 2.83
CA ALA A 72 -14.15 4.42 3.41
C ALA A 72 -13.08 4.68 2.34
N ALA A 73 -13.05 3.85 1.30
CA ALA A 73 -12.14 4.00 0.16
C ALA A 73 -12.38 5.30 -0.60
N ALA A 74 -13.64 5.67 -0.84
CA ALA A 74 -13.99 6.94 -1.46
C ALA A 74 -13.53 8.15 -0.64
N ALA A 75 -13.67 8.10 0.70
CA ALA A 75 -13.22 9.18 1.58
C ALA A 75 -11.70 9.38 1.51
N ASP A 76 -10.94 8.30 1.36
CA ASP A 76 -9.48 8.32 1.33
C ASP A 76 -8.87 8.34 -0.07
N GLY A 77 -9.68 8.27 -1.14
CA GLY A 77 -9.20 8.26 -2.52
C GLY A 77 -8.52 6.94 -2.93
N LEU A 78 -8.85 5.84 -2.27
CA LEU A 78 -8.43 4.50 -2.68
C LEU A 78 -9.43 3.96 -3.71
N VAL A 79 -8.93 3.53 -4.87
CA VAL A 79 -9.73 2.76 -5.82
C VAL A 79 -9.68 1.29 -5.42
N VAL A 80 -10.84 0.69 -5.12
CA VAL A 80 -10.96 -0.74 -4.76
C VAL A 80 -11.83 -1.44 -5.79
N ASN A 81 -11.20 -2.28 -6.61
CA ASN A 81 -11.86 -3.10 -7.63
C ASN A 81 -12.03 -4.52 -7.07
N LEU A 82 -13.01 -4.72 -6.19
CA LEU A 82 -13.22 -5.98 -5.46
C LEU A 82 -13.39 -7.20 -6.39
N ASP A 83 -13.97 -6.98 -7.56
CA ASP A 83 -14.18 -7.97 -8.63
C ASP A 83 -12.89 -8.41 -9.33
N ARG A 84 -11.82 -7.62 -9.21
CA ARG A 84 -10.52 -7.87 -9.84
C ARG A 84 -9.47 -8.36 -8.85
N ILE A 85 -9.78 -8.41 -7.55
CA ILE A 85 -8.84 -8.89 -6.54
C ILE A 85 -8.53 -10.37 -6.79
N VAL A 86 -7.25 -10.68 -6.89
CA VAL A 86 -6.75 -12.05 -6.95
C VAL A 86 -6.35 -12.46 -5.53
N PRO A 87 -7.05 -13.43 -4.89
CA PRO A 87 -6.62 -13.95 -3.60
C PRO A 87 -5.21 -14.53 -3.72
N ALA A 88 -4.32 -14.07 -2.83
CA ALA A 88 -2.91 -14.38 -2.90
C ALA A 88 -2.30 -14.44 -1.49
N HIS A 89 -1.27 -15.27 -1.33
CA HIS A 89 -0.42 -15.25 -0.14
C HIS A 89 0.40 -13.96 -0.08
N THR A 90 0.43 -13.30 1.08
CA THR A 90 1.13 -12.02 1.22
C THR A 90 2.56 -12.15 1.71
N GLY A 91 3.02 -13.36 2.04
CA GLY A 91 4.39 -13.61 2.51
C GLY A 91 5.48 -13.12 1.56
N GLU A 92 5.36 -13.33 0.24
CA GLU A 92 6.35 -12.80 -0.72
C GLU A 92 6.30 -11.27 -0.82
N ALA A 93 5.11 -10.69 -0.78
CA ALA A 93 4.94 -9.23 -0.78
C ALA A 93 5.57 -8.60 0.48
N HIS A 94 5.41 -9.23 1.65
CA HIS A 94 6.06 -8.82 2.89
C HIS A 94 7.58 -8.91 2.82
N ARG A 95 8.12 -10.00 2.29
CA ARG A 95 9.56 -10.15 2.08
C ARG A 95 10.11 -9.12 1.08
N LEU A 96 9.33 -8.76 0.06
CA LEU A 96 9.69 -7.69 -0.86
C LEU A 96 9.73 -6.31 -0.18
N ILE A 97 8.82 -6.03 0.76
CA ILE A 97 8.86 -4.79 1.56
C ILE A 97 10.13 -4.75 2.41
N ALA A 98 10.49 -5.86 3.05
CA ALA A 98 11.73 -5.93 3.83
C ALA A 98 12.98 -5.71 2.94
N LEU A 99 13.01 -6.33 1.75
CA LEU A 99 14.07 -6.10 0.76
C LEU A 99 14.13 -4.63 0.31
N ALA A 100 12.98 -4.00 0.08
CA ALA A 100 12.89 -2.60 -0.27
C ALA A 100 13.34 -1.68 0.88
N ALA A 101 13.07 -2.06 2.13
CA ALA A 101 13.50 -1.32 3.32
C ALA A 101 15.03 -1.25 3.43
N ALA A 102 15.74 -2.34 3.14
CA ALA A 102 17.19 -2.35 3.08
C ALA A 102 17.75 -1.37 2.02
N GLN A 103 16.93 -0.98 1.04
CA GLN A 103 17.26 -0.06 -0.05
C GLN A 103 16.66 1.34 0.14
N GLY A 104 15.95 1.61 1.26
CA GLY A 104 15.32 2.90 1.54
C GLY A 104 13.97 3.13 0.85
N ASN A 105 13.36 2.08 0.28
CA ASN A 105 12.13 2.16 -0.52
C ASN A 105 10.93 1.45 0.14
N ALA A 106 10.94 1.26 1.47
CA ALA A 106 9.89 0.52 2.18
C ALA A 106 8.50 1.13 1.96
N GLU A 107 8.36 2.44 2.17
CA GLU A 107 7.08 3.16 2.02
C GLU A 107 6.57 3.10 0.57
N ASP A 108 7.44 3.33 -0.41
CA ASP A 108 7.06 3.27 -1.82
C ASP A 108 6.65 1.86 -2.26
N MET A 109 7.35 0.82 -1.76
CA MET A 109 7.01 -0.57 -2.03
C MET A 109 5.66 -0.95 -1.41
N THR A 110 5.44 -0.59 -0.15
CA THR A 110 4.16 -0.82 0.54
C THR A 110 3.01 -0.12 -0.20
N ALA A 111 3.18 1.13 -0.61
CA ALA A 111 2.20 1.85 -1.42
C ALA A 111 1.93 1.16 -2.77
N ARG A 112 2.98 0.70 -3.45
CA ARG A 112 2.87 0.04 -4.76
C ARG A 112 2.12 -1.28 -4.66
N LEU A 113 2.36 -2.06 -3.61
CA LEU A 113 1.71 -3.35 -3.36
C LEU A 113 0.23 -3.19 -3.02
N TYR A 114 -0.14 -2.21 -2.18
CA TYR A 114 -1.55 -1.93 -1.94
C TYR A 114 -2.30 -1.54 -3.21
N ARG A 115 -1.69 -0.70 -4.06
CA ARG A 115 -2.27 -0.35 -5.35
C ARG A 115 -2.37 -1.57 -6.27
N ALA A 116 -1.31 -2.39 -6.33
CA ALA A 116 -1.28 -3.60 -7.15
C ALA A 116 -2.45 -4.53 -6.79
N TYR A 117 -2.68 -4.73 -5.49
CA TYR A 117 -3.72 -5.64 -5.00
C TYR A 117 -5.13 -5.07 -5.14
N PHE A 118 -5.40 -3.87 -4.62
CA PHE A 118 -6.77 -3.34 -4.54
C PHE A 118 -7.23 -2.62 -5.81
N SER A 119 -6.34 -1.96 -6.53
CA SER A 119 -6.70 -1.13 -7.69
C SER A 119 -6.38 -1.84 -9.01
N ASP A 120 -5.16 -2.38 -9.13
CA ASP A 120 -4.70 -2.97 -10.38
C ASP A 120 -5.20 -4.42 -10.57
N GLY A 121 -5.61 -5.10 -9.49
CA GLY A 121 -6.06 -6.49 -9.51
C GLY A 121 -4.96 -7.48 -9.87
N LEU A 122 -3.72 -7.18 -9.45
CA LEU A 122 -2.55 -8.01 -9.74
C LEU A 122 -2.35 -9.07 -8.67
N ASP A 123 -1.88 -10.25 -9.10
CA ASP A 123 -1.52 -11.34 -8.22
C ASP A 123 -0.19 -11.05 -7.49
N ILE A 124 -0.29 -10.59 -6.24
CA ILE A 124 0.87 -10.30 -5.39
C ILE A 124 1.54 -11.56 -4.82
N GLY A 125 1.03 -12.75 -5.12
CA GLY A 125 1.67 -14.03 -4.84
C GLY A 125 2.56 -14.51 -5.99
N ASP A 126 2.47 -13.90 -7.18
CA ASP A 126 3.33 -14.22 -8.32
C ASP A 126 4.65 -13.42 -8.26
N VAL A 127 5.76 -14.16 -8.17
CA VAL A 127 7.13 -13.64 -8.17
C VAL A 127 7.42 -12.74 -9.39
N ASN A 128 6.89 -13.07 -10.57
CA ASN A 128 7.10 -12.27 -11.78
C ASN A 128 6.38 -10.92 -11.69
N VAL A 129 5.15 -10.92 -11.18
CA VAL A 129 4.40 -9.68 -10.89
C VAL A 129 5.20 -8.85 -9.90
N LEU A 130 5.55 -9.41 -8.75
CA LEU A 130 6.34 -8.73 -7.72
C LEU A 130 7.65 -8.15 -8.26
N ARG A 131 8.32 -8.84 -9.18
CA ARG A 131 9.57 -8.37 -9.80
C ARG A 131 9.33 -7.17 -10.71
N GLY A 132 8.24 -7.19 -11.46
CA GLY A 132 7.78 -6.05 -12.24
C GLY A 132 7.48 -4.84 -11.35
N LEU A 133 6.79 -5.06 -10.22
CA LEU A 133 6.48 -4.02 -9.23
C LEU A 133 7.77 -3.41 -8.65
N ALA A 134 8.72 -4.24 -8.25
CA ALA A 134 9.99 -3.84 -7.67
C ALA A 134 10.82 -3.00 -8.65
N SER A 135 10.96 -3.50 -9.88
CA SER A 135 11.73 -2.83 -10.93
C SER A 135 11.15 -1.47 -11.29
N ALA A 136 9.82 -1.34 -11.31
CA ALA A 136 9.13 -0.09 -11.61
C ALA A 136 9.42 1.05 -10.63
N ILE A 137 9.85 0.72 -9.40
CA ILE A 137 10.22 1.72 -8.38
C ILE A 137 11.73 1.70 -8.04
N GLY A 138 12.54 1.02 -8.85
CA GLY A 138 13.99 0.96 -8.67
C GLY A 138 14.48 0.08 -7.52
N VAL A 139 13.64 -0.82 -7.00
CA VAL A 139 14.06 -1.82 -6.00
C VAL A 139 14.77 -2.96 -6.71
N ARG A 140 16.04 -3.18 -6.37
CA ARG A 140 16.84 -4.27 -6.93
C ARG A 140 16.45 -5.58 -6.28
N TRP A 141 16.12 -6.56 -7.10
CA TRP A 141 15.84 -7.92 -6.67
C TRP A 141 16.54 -8.88 -7.63
N ASP A 142 17.43 -9.71 -7.09
CA ASP A 142 18.19 -10.74 -7.81
C ASP A 142 17.34 -11.93 -8.27
N GLY A 143 16.06 -11.97 -7.88
CA GLY A 143 15.11 -13.00 -8.27
C GLY A 143 15.15 -14.23 -7.38
N GLU A 144 15.99 -14.27 -6.36
CA GLU A 144 15.92 -15.29 -5.30
C GLU A 144 14.81 -14.94 -4.32
N ARG A 145 14.12 -15.93 -3.75
CA ARG A 145 13.13 -15.68 -2.69
C ARG A 145 13.82 -14.85 -1.60
N PRO A 146 13.41 -13.60 -1.33
CA PRO A 146 14.11 -12.78 -0.35
C PRO A 146 14.03 -13.52 0.98
N ARG A 147 15.18 -13.84 1.60
CA ARG A 147 15.15 -14.52 2.90
C ARG A 147 14.56 -13.54 3.90
N ALA A 148 13.54 -13.99 4.63
CA ALA A 148 13.09 -13.29 5.81
C ALA A 148 14.20 -13.43 6.86
N GLU A 149 15.13 -12.50 6.89
CA GLU A 149 16.07 -12.39 8.00
C GLU A 149 15.34 -11.70 9.17
N PRO A 150 15.50 -12.17 10.42
CA PRO A 150 14.91 -11.47 11.56
C PRO A 150 15.44 -10.03 11.60
N ALA A 151 14.55 -9.07 11.80
CA ALA A 151 14.83 -7.64 11.68
C ALA A 151 16.09 -7.19 12.47
N ARG A 152 17.10 -6.67 11.75
CA ARG A 152 17.98 -5.48 11.97
C ARG A 152 19.45 -5.75 11.54
N PRO A 153 20.12 -4.80 10.83
CA PRO A 153 20.47 -3.49 11.39
C PRO A 153 20.04 -2.26 10.58
N ARG A 154 19.92 -1.17 11.34
CA ARG A 154 19.40 0.17 11.05
C ARG A 154 20.08 0.85 9.86
N SER A 155 19.39 1.00 8.74
CA SER A 155 19.80 1.89 7.65
C SER A 155 19.21 3.29 7.86
N ARG A 156 20.07 4.31 7.86
CA ARG A 156 19.66 5.71 7.68
C ARG A 156 19.07 5.85 6.28
N VAL A 157 17.75 5.84 6.17
CA VAL A 157 17.07 6.11 4.90
C VAL A 157 17.16 7.60 4.60
N ARG A 158 17.79 7.95 3.48
CA ARG A 158 17.80 9.32 2.94
C ARG A 158 16.38 9.67 2.47
N PRO A 159 15.98 10.96 2.53
CA PRO A 159 14.64 11.37 2.11
C PRO A 159 14.35 10.90 0.68
N ALA A 160 13.22 10.20 0.50
CA ALA A 160 12.74 9.74 -0.79
C ALA A 160 12.49 10.94 -1.72
N SER A 161 12.91 10.81 -2.97
CA SER A 161 12.57 11.75 -4.04
C SER A 161 11.08 11.65 -4.36
N ALA A 162 10.37 12.77 -4.28
CA ALA A 162 9.02 13.05 -4.79
C ALA A 162 8.14 11.80 -5.07
N GLY A 163 7.36 11.41 -4.06
CA GLY A 163 6.51 10.22 -4.08
C GLY A 163 5.55 10.13 -5.27
N LEU A 164 5.30 8.90 -5.68
CA LEU A 164 4.34 8.57 -6.74
C LEU A 164 2.95 9.11 -6.37
N PRO A 165 2.32 9.93 -7.24
CA PRO A 165 0.96 10.39 -6.99
C PRO A 165 -0.02 9.21 -7.07
N PHE A 166 -0.88 9.08 -6.06
CA PHE A 166 -2.10 8.28 -6.21
C PHE A 166 -3.02 8.98 -7.20
N PRO A 167 -3.48 8.31 -8.27
CA PRO A 167 -4.44 8.92 -9.19
C PRO A 167 -5.79 9.04 -8.49
N GLY A 168 -6.25 10.27 -8.28
CA GLY A 168 -7.60 10.53 -7.77
C GLY A 168 -7.73 11.77 -6.91
N ARG A 169 -7.58 12.95 -7.51
CA ARG A 169 -8.21 14.21 -7.06
C ARG A 169 -8.05 15.29 -8.14
N ASP A 170 -8.87 15.22 -9.19
CA ASP A 170 -9.25 16.46 -9.86
C ASP A 170 -10.12 17.24 -8.87
N ARG A 171 -9.53 18.28 -8.27
CA ARG A 171 -10.30 19.23 -7.46
C ARG A 171 -11.24 19.97 -8.40
N PRO A 172 -12.56 20.05 -8.14
CA PRO A 172 -13.39 20.97 -8.88
C PRO A 172 -12.89 22.40 -8.60
N ARG A 173 -12.51 23.11 -9.67
CA ARG A 173 -12.23 24.56 -9.62
C ARG A 173 -13.46 25.24 -9.02
N ARG A 174 -13.33 25.79 -7.81
CA ARG A 174 -14.35 26.69 -7.25
C ARG A 174 -14.44 27.91 -8.16
N SER A 175 -15.48 27.98 -8.98
CA SER A 175 -15.86 29.20 -9.68
C SER A 175 -16.20 30.26 -8.64
N ARG A 176 -15.41 31.35 -8.60
CA ARG A 176 -15.77 32.58 -7.89
C ARG A 176 -17.04 33.11 -8.52
N VAL A 177 -18.17 32.98 -7.84
CA VAL A 177 -19.34 33.80 -8.14
C VAL A 177 -19.06 35.19 -7.56
N ALA A 178 -18.88 36.14 -8.45
CA ALA A 178 -18.73 37.55 -8.12
C ALA A 178 -19.98 38.04 -7.39
N ARG A 179 -19.78 38.69 -6.23
CA ARG A 179 -20.81 39.50 -5.59
C ARG A 179 -21.13 40.65 -6.54
N HIS A 180 -22.36 40.70 -7.06
CA HIS A 180 -22.89 41.94 -7.62
C HIS A 180 -23.63 42.67 -6.52
N ALA A 181 -23.11 43.85 -6.18
CA ALA A 181 -23.80 44.89 -5.46
C ALA A 181 -24.77 45.59 -6.42
N ALA A 182 -26.00 45.81 -6.00
CA ALA A 182 -26.82 46.92 -6.46
C ALA A 182 -27.90 47.22 -5.41
N LYS A 183 -28.10 48.54 -5.22
CA LYS A 183 -29.03 49.27 -4.35
C LYS A 183 -30.38 48.63 -4.07
#